data_AF-A0A085TZG0-F1
#
_entry.id   AF-A0A085TZG0-F1
#
_cell.length_a   1.000
_cell.length_b   1.000
_cell.length_c   1.000
_cell.angle_alpha   90.00
_cell.angle_beta   90.00
_cell.angle_gamma   90.00
#
_symmetry.space_group_name_H-M   'P 1'
#
loop_
_entity.id
_entity.type
_entity.pdbx_description
1 polymer ?
#
loop_
_entity_poly.entity_id
_entity_poly.type
_entity_poly.pdbx_seq_one_letter_code
_entity_poly.pdbx_strand_id
1 'polypeptide(L)'
;MPKMTLHIINARHQLANMDEWLAERLHDAFSVSAKYLPLRDTDVIVKAGKAVIPEKGHLGYAPDKGLIYVTVDPENPILRANPSQSLERMLAHELHHSSRWDGPGYGHTLGEALVSEGLAGRFAQEAYDGESEPWEQVPVSTLRPYFFKAQSDWQSTEYNHADWFFGSQEFPAWVGYSLGYQVVGRYLAENSNARASELVHADALDFRAFLEAV
;
A
#
# COMPACT_ATOMS: atom_id res chain seq x y z
N MET A 1 -22.43 -2.44 -9.07
CA MET A 1 -21.12 -1.76 -9.02
C MET A 1 -20.85 -1.44 -7.57
N PRO A 2 -19.64 -1.72 -7.06
CA PRO A 2 -19.28 -1.39 -5.69
C PRO A 2 -19.34 0.12 -5.47
N LYS A 3 -19.61 0.54 -4.24
CA LYS A 3 -19.72 1.95 -3.86
C LYS A 3 -18.72 2.30 -2.78
N MET A 4 -18.12 3.48 -2.94
CA MET A 4 -17.40 4.13 -1.85
C MET A 4 -18.34 5.05 -1.10
N THR A 5 -18.41 4.90 0.21
CA THR A 5 -19.02 5.90 1.10
C THR A 5 -17.91 6.71 1.75
N LEU A 6 -17.86 8.00 1.43
CA LEU A 6 -16.83 8.89 1.94
C LEU A 6 -17.30 9.63 3.19
N HIS A 7 -16.54 9.53 4.28
CA HIS A 7 -16.81 10.19 5.55
C HIS A 7 -15.71 11.20 5.86
N ILE A 8 -15.94 12.48 5.56
CA ILE A 8 -15.02 13.56 5.92
C ILE A 8 -15.36 14.06 7.33
N ILE A 9 -14.59 13.63 8.33
CA ILE A 9 -14.81 14.00 9.73
C ILE A 9 -14.19 15.38 10.03
N ASN A 10 -14.98 16.42 9.79
CA ASN A 10 -14.53 17.83 9.73
C ASN A 10 -15.24 18.77 10.72
N ALA A 11 -15.58 18.31 11.93
CA ALA A 11 -16.34 19.12 12.91
C ALA A 11 -15.65 20.42 13.37
N ARG A 12 -14.34 20.56 13.11
CA ARG A 12 -13.54 21.75 13.41
C ARG A 12 -13.07 22.51 12.16
N HIS A 13 -13.66 22.21 11.00
CA HIS A 13 -13.42 22.91 9.73
C HIS A 13 -11.98 22.89 9.19
N GLN A 14 -11.14 21.98 9.68
CA GLN A 14 -9.74 21.84 9.26
C GLN A 14 -9.60 21.43 7.78
N LEU A 15 -10.62 20.79 7.20
CA LEU A 15 -10.64 20.36 5.80
C LEU A 15 -11.60 21.18 4.93
N ALA A 16 -12.20 22.26 5.46
CA ALA A 16 -13.29 22.98 4.78
C ALA A 16 -12.91 23.62 3.44
N ASN A 17 -11.61 23.87 3.19
CA ASN A 17 -11.13 24.43 1.93
C ASN A 17 -10.64 23.36 0.94
N MET A 18 -10.82 22.07 1.27
CA MET A 18 -10.33 20.97 0.45
C MET A 18 -11.22 19.72 0.44
N ASP A 19 -12.36 19.75 1.12
CA ASP A 19 -13.30 18.63 1.18
C ASP A 19 -13.82 18.22 -0.21
N GLU A 20 -14.21 19.19 -1.05
CA GLU A 20 -14.61 18.93 -2.43
C GLU A 20 -13.47 18.30 -3.25
N TRP A 21 -12.26 18.83 -3.12
CA TRP A 21 -11.09 18.31 -3.82
C TRP A 21 -10.71 16.90 -3.35
N LEU A 22 -10.73 16.65 -2.03
CA LEU A 22 -10.49 15.33 -1.47
C LEU A 22 -11.54 14.33 -1.97
N ALA A 23 -12.82 14.73 -1.96
CA ALA A 23 -13.90 13.87 -2.45
C ALA A 23 -13.71 13.50 -3.92
N GLU A 24 -13.40 14.48 -4.77
CA GLU A 24 -13.14 14.27 -6.20
C GLU A 24 -11.98 13.28 -6.41
N ARG A 25 -10.81 13.52 -5.80
CA ARG A 25 -9.62 12.67 -5.97
C ARG A 25 -9.83 11.25 -5.44
N LEU A 26 -10.47 11.10 -4.29
CA LEU A 26 -10.73 9.78 -3.71
C LEU A 26 -11.80 9.00 -4.49
N HIS A 27 -12.83 9.67 -5.02
CA HIS A 27 -13.81 9.03 -5.90
C HIS A 27 -13.21 8.63 -7.25
N ASP A 28 -12.35 9.47 -7.83
CA ASP A 28 -11.60 9.13 -9.04
C ASP A 28 -10.76 7.87 -8.80
N ALA A 29 -10.04 7.83 -7.68
CA ALA A 29 -9.19 6.70 -7.33
C ALA A 29 -9.97 5.39 -7.12
N PHE A 30 -11.08 5.46 -6.37
CA PHE A 30 -11.96 4.31 -6.23
C PHE A 30 -12.51 3.84 -7.59
N SER A 31 -12.90 4.76 -8.45
CA SER A 31 -13.46 4.45 -9.77
C SER A 31 -12.42 3.84 -10.72
N VAL A 32 -11.15 4.25 -10.63
CA VAL A 32 -10.05 3.61 -11.33
C VAL A 32 -9.82 2.21 -10.79
N SER A 33 -9.63 2.06 -9.47
CA SER A 33 -9.35 0.75 -8.86
C SER A 33 -10.46 -0.27 -9.06
N ALA A 34 -11.73 0.16 -9.06
CA ALA A 34 -12.89 -0.71 -9.30
C ALA A 34 -12.93 -1.35 -10.70
N LYS A 35 -12.12 -0.87 -11.65
CA LYS A 35 -11.99 -1.49 -12.98
C LYS A 35 -11.10 -2.73 -12.96
N TYR A 36 -10.23 -2.84 -11.96
CA TYR A 36 -9.19 -3.86 -11.88
C TYR A 36 -9.44 -4.84 -10.73
N LEU A 37 -9.80 -4.31 -9.56
CA LEU A 37 -9.99 -5.10 -8.35
C LEU A 37 -11.44 -5.57 -8.20
N PRO A 38 -11.67 -6.73 -7.55
CA PRO A 38 -13.00 -7.20 -7.17
C PRO A 38 -13.52 -6.44 -5.94
N LEU A 39 -13.53 -5.10 -5.99
CA LEU A 39 -13.92 -4.25 -4.87
C LEU A 39 -15.36 -4.54 -4.43
N ARG A 40 -15.57 -4.46 -3.12
CA ARG A 40 -16.89 -4.40 -2.48
C ARG A 40 -17.16 -2.99 -1.97
N ASP A 41 -18.35 -2.79 -1.42
CA ASP A 41 -18.70 -1.53 -0.78
C ASP A 41 -17.68 -1.22 0.32
N THR A 42 -17.16 0.01 0.33
CA THR A 42 -16.04 0.43 1.17
C THR A 42 -16.30 1.80 1.79
N ASP A 43 -16.14 1.90 3.10
CA ASP A 43 -16.12 3.16 3.82
C ASP A 43 -14.71 3.75 3.82
N VAL A 44 -14.58 5.01 3.39
CA VAL A 44 -13.33 5.77 3.47
C VAL A 44 -13.52 6.92 4.44
N ILE A 45 -12.76 6.91 5.54
CA ILE A 45 -12.84 7.91 6.60
C ILE A 45 -11.64 8.86 6.50
N VAL A 46 -11.91 10.13 6.22
CA VAL A 46 -10.88 11.17 6.04
C VAL A 46 -10.83 12.10 7.24
N LYS A 47 -9.64 12.24 7.86
CA LYS A 47 -9.39 13.21 8.94
C LYS A 47 -8.19 14.10 8.67
N ALA A 48 -8.23 15.31 9.22
CA ALA A 48 -7.04 16.14 9.33
C ALA A 48 -6.08 15.60 10.40
N GLY A 49 -4.77 15.68 10.16
CA GLY A 49 -3.77 15.29 11.16
C GLY A 49 -2.34 15.53 10.69
N LYS A 50 -1.40 15.56 11.65
CA LYS A 50 0.04 15.70 11.39
C LYS A 50 0.78 14.37 11.28
N ALA A 51 0.14 13.26 11.65
CA ALA A 51 0.67 11.91 11.46
C ALA A 51 0.46 11.49 10.00
N VAL A 52 1.28 12.04 9.11
CA VAL A 52 1.30 11.79 7.66
C VAL A 52 2.73 11.54 7.21
N ILE A 53 2.91 11.06 5.98
CA ILE A 53 4.22 11.02 5.34
C ILE A 53 4.59 12.47 4.95
N PRO A 54 5.66 13.07 5.52
CA PRO A 54 5.97 14.49 5.30
C PRO A 54 6.16 14.87 3.83
N GLU A 55 6.73 13.97 3.04
CA GLU A 55 7.00 14.12 1.61
C GLU A 55 5.72 14.04 0.75
N LYS A 56 4.58 13.69 1.35
CA LYS A 56 3.30 13.54 0.64
C LYS A 56 2.17 14.40 1.23
N GLY A 57 2.20 14.64 2.53
CA GLY A 57 1.13 15.32 3.25
C GLY A 57 -0.12 14.45 3.50
N HIS A 58 -0.04 13.14 3.26
CA HIS A 58 -1.10 12.18 3.54
C HIS A 58 -0.56 10.83 4.00
N LEU A 59 -1.46 9.99 4.53
CA LEU A 59 -1.22 8.60 4.92
C LEU A 59 -2.54 7.81 4.80
N GLY A 60 -2.45 6.61 4.23
CA GLY A 60 -3.52 5.61 4.17
C GLY A 60 -3.36 4.53 5.22
N TYR A 61 -4.48 3.86 5.55
CA TYR A 61 -4.47 2.66 6.37
C TYR A 61 -5.76 1.85 6.19
N ALA A 62 -5.63 0.60 5.74
CA ALA A 62 -6.73 -0.37 5.59
C ALA A 62 -6.67 -1.49 6.66
N PRO A 63 -7.28 -1.30 7.85
CA PRO A 63 -7.22 -2.29 8.93
C PRO A 63 -8.08 -3.54 8.73
N ASP A 64 -9.10 -3.47 7.87
CA ASP A 64 -10.09 -4.53 7.68
C ASP A 64 -10.74 -4.41 6.29
N LYS A 65 -11.53 -5.40 5.91
CA LYS A 65 -12.35 -5.36 4.70
C LYS A 65 -13.34 -4.19 4.73
N GLY A 66 -13.42 -3.45 3.63
CA GLY A 66 -14.40 -2.39 3.45
C GLY A 66 -14.18 -1.16 4.33
N LEU A 67 -13.01 -1.00 4.97
CA LEU A 67 -12.71 0.17 5.78
C LEU A 67 -11.29 0.71 5.50
N ILE A 68 -11.21 1.98 5.12
CA ILE A 68 -9.95 2.68 4.92
C ILE A 68 -9.95 3.99 5.70
N TYR A 69 -8.87 4.26 6.41
CA TYR A 69 -8.59 5.56 7.01
C TYR A 69 -7.62 6.36 6.16
N VAL A 70 -7.92 7.63 5.95
CA VAL A 70 -7.05 8.58 5.27
C VAL A 70 -6.78 9.74 6.23
N THR A 71 -5.52 9.95 6.58
CA THR A 71 -5.08 11.15 7.30
C THR A 71 -4.42 12.10 6.32
N VAL A 72 -4.83 13.37 6.32
CA VAL A 72 -4.22 14.41 5.50
C VAL A 72 -3.77 15.59 6.36
N ASP A 73 -2.64 16.20 6.01
CA ASP A 73 -2.19 17.45 6.61
C ASP A 73 -2.57 18.61 5.69
N PRO A 74 -3.63 19.38 6.01
CA PRO A 74 -4.10 20.45 5.14
C PRO A 74 -3.09 21.60 4.97
N GLU A 75 -2.13 21.72 5.89
CA GLU A 75 -1.09 22.75 5.84
C GLU A 75 0.16 22.29 5.08
N ASN A 76 0.24 21.01 4.69
CA ASN A 76 1.36 20.50 3.91
C ASN A 76 1.15 20.88 2.43
N PRO A 77 2.03 21.71 1.84
CA PRO A 77 1.85 22.17 0.47
C PRO A 77 1.92 21.05 -0.57
N ILE A 78 2.60 19.93 -0.25
CA ILE A 78 2.74 18.79 -1.16
C ILE A 78 1.41 18.07 -1.35
N LEU A 79 0.56 18.01 -0.31
CA LEU A 79 -0.77 17.41 -0.39
C LEU A 79 -1.56 18.03 -1.54
N ARG A 80 -1.66 19.36 -1.57
CA ARG A 80 -2.46 20.06 -2.58
C ARG A 80 -1.80 20.06 -3.96
N ALA A 81 -0.47 20.12 -4.01
CA ALA A 81 0.26 19.97 -5.26
C ALA A 81 0.04 18.58 -5.90
N ASN A 82 -0.17 17.56 -5.07
CA ASN A 82 -0.49 16.18 -5.44
C ASN A 82 0.34 15.65 -6.61
N PRO A 83 1.68 15.67 -6.50
CA PRO A 83 2.55 15.29 -7.61
C PRO A 83 2.26 13.85 -8.04
N SER A 84 2.15 13.63 -9.35
CA SER A 84 1.96 12.30 -9.94
C SER A 84 0.80 11.51 -9.32
N GLN A 85 -0.31 12.18 -8.97
CA GLN A 85 -1.52 11.56 -8.40
C GLN A 85 -1.23 10.81 -7.08
N SER A 86 -0.40 11.41 -6.23
CA SER A 86 0.09 10.81 -4.98
C SER A 86 -1.03 10.32 -4.05
N LEU A 87 -2.10 11.09 -3.89
CA LEU A 87 -3.24 10.75 -3.03
C LEU A 87 -4.04 9.56 -3.61
N GLU A 88 -4.27 9.56 -4.91
CA GLU A 88 -5.02 8.53 -5.62
C GLU A 88 -4.28 7.20 -5.63
N ARG A 89 -2.97 7.24 -5.88
CA ARG A 89 -2.11 6.06 -5.81
C ARG A 89 -2.07 5.44 -4.42
N MET A 90 -2.03 6.28 -3.38
CA MET A 90 -2.15 5.80 -2.00
C MET A 90 -3.51 5.14 -1.77
N LEU A 91 -4.62 5.74 -2.22
CA LEU A 91 -5.92 5.09 -2.05
C LEU A 91 -5.99 3.76 -2.82
N ALA A 92 -5.40 3.67 -4.02
CA ALA A 92 -5.32 2.42 -4.77
C ALA A 92 -4.56 1.33 -3.99
N HIS A 93 -3.44 1.68 -3.35
CA HIS A 93 -2.70 0.78 -2.44
C HIS A 93 -3.59 0.27 -1.31
N GLU A 94 -4.30 1.17 -0.62
CA GLU A 94 -5.19 0.77 0.49
C GLU A 94 -6.42 -0.01 0.02
N LEU A 95 -6.96 0.27 -1.17
CA LEU A 95 -8.05 -0.49 -1.76
C LEU A 95 -7.63 -1.91 -2.12
N HIS A 96 -6.36 -2.11 -2.51
CA HIS A 96 -5.80 -3.44 -2.67
C HIS A 96 -5.79 -4.19 -1.34
N HIS A 97 -5.32 -3.57 -0.24
CA HIS A 97 -5.39 -4.17 1.09
C HIS A 97 -6.83 -4.49 1.53
N SER A 98 -7.75 -3.54 1.38
CA SER A 98 -9.18 -3.73 1.68
C SER A 98 -9.77 -4.91 0.91
N SER A 99 -9.44 -5.03 -0.38
CA SER A 99 -9.85 -6.18 -1.21
C SER A 99 -9.19 -7.49 -0.76
N ARG A 100 -7.92 -7.45 -0.33
CA ARG A 100 -7.19 -8.62 0.15
C ARG A 100 -7.75 -9.16 1.47
N TRP A 101 -8.32 -8.30 2.32
CA TRP A 101 -9.07 -8.69 3.52
C TRP A 101 -10.30 -9.57 3.26
N ASP A 102 -10.83 -9.59 2.03
CA ASP A 102 -11.86 -10.55 1.63
C ASP A 102 -11.34 -11.96 1.31
N GLY A 103 -10.02 -12.14 1.30
CA GLY A 103 -9.33 -13.43 1.08
C GLY A 103 -8.35 -13.74 2.22
N PRO A 104 -7.04 -13.84 1.96
CA PRO A 104 -6.05 -14.22 2.98
C PRO A 104 -5.80 -13.13 4.04
N GLY A 105 -6.26 -11.90 3.82
CA GLY A 105 -5.97 -10.77 4.70
C GLY A 105 -4.55 -10.23 4.53
N TYR A 106 -4.21 -9.25 5.39
CA TYR A 106 -2.87 -8.65 5.40
C TYR A 106 -1.78 -9.67 5.73
N GLY A 107 -2.10 -10.66 6.57
CA GLY A 107 -1.18 -11.69 7.02
C GLY A 107 -0.83 -11.59 8.51
N HIS A 108 -0.33 -12.70 9.04
CA HIS A 108 0.20 -12.84 10.39
C HIS A 108 1.68 -13.19 10.41
N THR A 109 2.24 -13.58 9.27
CA THR A 109 3.66 -13.90 9.10
C THR A 109 4.40 -12.81 8.33
N LEU A 110 5.73 -12.79 8.44
CA LEU A 110 6.56 -11.86 7.66
C LEU A 110 6.29 -12.01 6.15
N GLY A 111 6.27 -13.25 5.63
CA GLY A 111 6.07 -13.52 4.21
C GLY A 111 4.74 -13.00 3.69
N GLU A 112 3.66 -13.16 4.47
CA GLU A 112 2.36 -12.60 4.10
C GLU A 112 2.38 -11.08 4.08
N ALA A 113 3.00 -10.43 5.06
CA ALA A 113 3.12 -8.97 5.06
C ALA A 113 3.95 -8.44 3.89
N LEU A 114 5.08 -9.07 3.57
CA LEU A 114 5.90 -8.73 2.40
C LEU A 114 5.09 -8.82 1.10
N VAL A 115 4.34 -9.91 0.93
CA VAL A 115 3.51 -10.13 -0.27
C VAL A 115 2.33 -9.15 -0.31
N SER A 116 1.69 -8.88 0.83
CA SER A 116 0.60 -7.92 0.92
C SER A 116 1.02 -6.52 0.50
N GLU A 117 2.15 -6.02 1.02
CA GLU A 117 2.69 -4.71 0.64
C GLU A 117 3.20 -4.69 -0.80
N GLY A 118 3.89 -5.75 -1.22
CA GLY A 118 4.41 -5.88 -2.58
C GLY A 118 3.32 -5.87 -3.63
N LEU A 119 2.22 -6.60 -3.41
CA LEU A 119 1.08 -6.62 -4.32
C LEU A 119 0.35 -5.28 -4.34
N ALA A 120 0.15 -4.64 -3.19
CA ALA A 120 -0.50 -3.34 -3.11
C ALA A 120 0.31 -2.24 -3.85
N GLY A 121 1.63 -2.20 -3.66
CA GLY A 121 2.51 -1.28 -4.36
C GLY A 121 2.54 -1.51 -5.88
N ARG A 122 2.62 -2.78 -6.30
CA ARG A 122 2.55 -3.15 -7.73
C ARG A 122 1.20 -2.85 -8.35
N PHE A 123 0.12 -2.99 -7.59
CA PHE A 123 -1.21 -2.59 -8.05
C PHE A 123 -1.34 -1.08 -8.21
N ALA A 124 -0.81 -0.28 -7.27
CA ALA A 124 -0.80 1.17 -7.41
C ALA A 124 -0.02 1.62 -8.66
N GLN A 125 1.09 0.95 -8.97
CA GLN A 125 1.82 1.13 -10.24
C GLN A 125 0.98 0.70 -11.45
N GLU A 126 0.35 -0.47 -11.42
CA GLU A 126 -0.50 -0.99 -12.50
C GLU A 126 -1.67 -0.04 -12.84
N ALA A 127 -2.33 0.51 -11.82
CA ALA A 127 -3.51 1.34 -11.99
C ALA A 127 -3.21 2.76 -12.51
N TYR A 128 -2.01 3.28 -12.27
CA TYR A 128 -1.64 4.68 -12.53
C TYR A 128 -0.45 4.88 -13.48
N ASP A 129 0.18 3.80 -13.95
CA ASP A 129 1.42 3.84 -14.75
C ASP A 129 2.50 4.71 -14.09
N GLY A 130 2.56 4.65 -12.75
CA GLY A 130 3.43 5.48 -11.93
C GLY A 130 4.79 4.84 -11.64
N GLU A 131 5.76 5.67 -11.26
CA GLU A 131 7.02 5.19 -10.69
C GLU A 131 6.78 4.55 -9.32
N SER A 132 7.61 3.59 -8.92
CA SER A 132 7.61 3.03 -7.57
C SER A 132 7.72 4.14 -6.51
N GLU A 133 7.16 3.91 -5.34
CA GLU A 133 7.27 4.82 -4.21
C GLU A 133 8.69 4.83 -3.60
N PRO A 134 9.12 5.89 -2.91
CA PRO A 134 10.47 5.95 -2.33
C PRO A 134 10.81 4.77 -1.41
N TRP A 135 9.82 4.24 -0.66
CA TRP A 135 9.98 3.07 0.21
C TRP A 135 10.01 1.72 -0.55
N GLU A 136 9.80 1.73 -1.85
CA GLU A 136 9.91 0.56 -2.73
C GLU A 136 11.25 0.53 -3.50
N GLN A 137 12.07 1.56 -3.33
CA GLN A 137 13.30 1.81 -4.09
C GLN A 137 14.59 1.61 -3.30
N VAL A 138 14.55 0.93 -2.14
CA VAL A 138 15.79 0.60 -1.41
C VAL A 138 16.71 -0.23 -2.33
N PRO A 139 17.99 0.16 -2.52
CA PRO A 139 18.89 -0.54 -3.43
C PRO A 139 19.03 -2.03 -3.09
N VAL A 140 19.05 -2.88 -4.11
CA VAL A 140 19.22 -4.34 -3.94
C VAL A 140 20.46 -4.69 -3.12
N SER A 141 21.56 -3.95 -3.28
CA SER A 141 22.77 -4.13 -2.47
C SER A 141 22.52 -3.95 -0.97
N THR A 142 21.62 -3.03 -0.60
CA THR A 142 21.18 -2.80 0.78
C THR A 142 20.19 -3.86 1.26
N LEU A 143 19.34 -4.39 0.37
CA LEU A 143 18.38 -5.44 0.71
C LEU A 143 19.03 -6.83 0.86
N ARG A 144 20.13 -7.08 0.15
CA ARG A 144 20.78 -8.40 0.06
C ARG A 144 21.07 -9.10 1.39
N PRO A 145 21.54 -8.41 2.44
CA PRO A 145 21.75 -9.04 3.75
C PRO A 145 20.45 -9.57 4.40
N TYR A 146 19.29 -9.01 4.02
CA TYR A 146 18.00 -9.33 4.62
C TYR A 146 17.28 -10.49 3.93
N PHE A 147 17.73 -10.96 2.77
CA PHE A 147 17.05 -12.06 2.06
C PHE A 147 17.08 -13.36 2.86
N PHE A 148 18.24 -13.77 3.36
CA PHE A 148 18.36 -14.98 4.18
C PHE A 148 17.54 -14.87 5.46
N LYS A 149 17.49 -13.67 6.05
CA LYS A 149 16.65 -13.42 7.23
C LYS A 149 15.16 -13.53 6.88
N ALA A 150 14.71 -12.90 5.79
CA ALA A 150 13.33 -13.01 5.31
C ALA A 150 12.97 -14.45 4.93
N GLN A 151 13.90 -15.23 4.39
CA GLN A 151 13.66 -16.63 4.02
C GLN A 151 13.48 -17.52 5.25
N SER A 152 14.31 -17.31 6.27
CA SER A 152 14.24 -17.98 7.56
C SER A 152 12.96 -17.60 8.30
N ASP A 153 12.66 -16.30 8.33
CA ASP A 153 11.55 -15.73 9.09
C ASP A 153 10.23 -15.72 8.29
N TRP A 154 10.20 -16.29 7.08
CA TRP A 154 9.05 -16.20 6.15
C TRP A 154 7.73 -16.57 6.80
N GLN A 155 7.72 -17.65 7.59
CA GLN A 155 6.55 -18.18 8.30
C GLN A 155 6.49 -17.70 9.77
N SER A 156 7.37 -16.80 10.19
CA SER A 156 7.43 -16.31 11.57
C SER A 156 6.29 -15.33 11.83
N THR A 157 5.52 -15.59 12.88
CA THR A 157 4.52 -14.67 13.44
C THR A 157 5.12 -13.67 14.44
N GLU A 158 6.34 -13.92 14.90
CA GLU A 158 7.02 -13.13 15.94
C GLU A 158 7.98 -12.09 15.35
N TYR A 159 7.88 -11.80 14.05
CA TYR A 159 8.72 -10.81 13.41
C TYR A 159 8.36 -9.39 13.91
N ASN A 160 9.37 -8.54 14.08
CA ASN A 160 9.12 -7.14 14.42
C ASN A 160 8.70 -6.37 13.16
N HIS A 161 7.40 -6.11 13.03
CA HIS A 161 6.84 -5.37 11.91
C HIS A 161 7.47 -3.98 11.76
N ALA A 162 7.70 -3.27 12.88
CA ALA A 162 8.26 -1.93 12.83
C ALA A 162 9.69 -1.92 12.30
N ASP A 163 10.53 -2.87 12.73
CA ASP A 163 11.90 -2.99 12.21
C ASP A 163 11.89 -3.24 10.70
N TRP A 164 11.10 -4.19 10.22
CA TRP A 164 11.06 -4.55 8.80
C TRP A 164 10.55 -3.41 7.91
N PHE A 165 9.45 -2.77 8.30
CA PHE A 165 8.71 -1.87 7.41
C PHE A 165 9.07 -0.40 7.63
N PHE A 166 9.48 0.01 8.84
CA PHE A 166 9.82 1.41 9.15
C PHE A 166 11.28 1.61 9.56
N GLY A 167 12.01 0.53 9.84
CA GLY A 167 13.41 0.58 10.25
C GLY A 167 13.60 0.84 11.75
N SER A 168 14.85 0.66 12.19
CA SER A 168 15.32 0.90 13.55
C SER A 168 16.79 1.32 13.53
N GLN A 169 17.43 1.42 14.69
CA GLN A 169 18.87 1.72 14.75
C GLN A 169 19.73 0.62 14.11
N GLU A 170 19.22 -0.62 14.09
CA GLU A 170 19.93 -1.80 13.59
C GLU A 170 19.40 -2.26 12.22
N PHE A 171 18.31 -1.66 11.73
CA PHE A 171 17.56 -2.11 10.57
C PHE A 171 17.23 -0.94 9.64
N PRO A 172 17.70 -0.92 8.38
CA PRO A 172 17.37 0.13 7.43
C PRO A 172 15.87 0.29 7.26
N ALA A 173 15.41 1.52 7.07
CA ALA A 173 14.01 1.77 6.77
C ALA A 173 13.59 1.11 5.45
N TRP A 174 12.32 0.74 5.37
CA TRP A 174 11.65 0.31 4.13
C TRP A 174 12.11 -1.01 3.52
N VAL A 175 12.93 -1.80 4.22
CA VAL A 175 13.38 -3.11 3.73
C VAL A 175 12.19 -4.01 3.40
N GLY A 176 11.18 -4.09 4.27
CA GLY A 176 10.00 -4.92 4.07
C GLY A 176 9.21 -4.53 2.83
N TYR A 177 8.90 -3.23 2.67
CA TYR A 177 8.22 -2.71 1.49
C TYR A 177 9.00 -2.98 0.21
N SER A 178 10.28 -2.60 0.17
CA SER A 178 11.12 -2.78 -1.01
C SER A 178 11.32 -4.25 -1.34
N LEU A 179 11.52 -5.11 -0.34
CA LEU A 179 11.69 -6.55 -0.56
C LEU A 179 10.42 -7.18 -1.12
N GLY A 180 9.26 -6.88 -0.54
CA GLY A 180 7.96 -7.31 -1.05
C GLY A 180 7.74 -6.86 -2.49
N TYR A 181 8.01 -5.58 -2.77
CA TYR A 181 7.89 -4.99 -4.11
C TYR A 181 8.78 -5.69 -5.15
N GLN A 182 10.02 -6.04 -4.79
CA GLN A 182 10.93 -6.78 -5.67
C GLN A 182 10.49 -8.22 -5.90
N VAL A 183 10.09 -8.93 -4.83
CA VAL A 183 9.60 -10.33 -4.89
C VAL A 183 8.39 -10.44 -5.82
N VAL A 184 7.37 -9.59 -5.59
CA VAL A 184 6.17 -9.59 -6.43
C VAL A 184 6.50 -9.14 -7.86
N GLY A 185 7.37 -8.14 -8.02
CA GLY A 185 7.79 -7.70 -9.36
C GLY A 185 8.45 -8.79 -10.19
N ARG A 186 9.29 -9.63 -9.56
CA ARG A 186 9.94 -10.78 -10.20
C ARG A 186 8.93 -11.85 -10.57
N TYR A 187 8.00 -12.16 -9.67
CA TYR A 187 6.89 -13.06 -9.98
C TYR A 187 6.13 -12.60 -11.23
N LEU A 188 5.77 -11.31 -11.30
CA LEU A 188 5.06 -10.75 -12.46
C LEU A 188 5.89 -10.79 -13.75
N ALA A 189 7.20 -10.56 -13.65
CA ALA A 189 8.10 -10.62 -14.82
C ALA A 189 8.24 -12.04 -15.39
N GLU A 190 8.25 -13.07 -14.53
CA GLU A 190 8.29 -14.48 -14.95
C GLU A 190 6.92 -15.02 -15.37
N ASN A 191 5.84 -14.35 -14.98
CA ASN A 191 4.46 -14.71 -15.30
C ASN A 191 3.80 -13.55 -16.07
N SER A 192 4.21 -13.33 -17.32
CA SER A 192 3.87 -12.13 -18.11
C SER A 192 2.39 -11.84 -18.34
N ASN A 193 1.49 -12.79 -18.08
CA ASN A 193 0.04 -12.58 -18.15
C ASN A 193 -0.59 -12.22 -16.80
N ALA A 194 0.16 -12.35 -15.69
CA ALA A 194 -0.34 -12.08 -14.36
C ALA A 194 -0.28 -10.57 -14.07
N ARG A 195 -1.26 -10.10 -13.31
CA ARG A 195 -1.35 -8.72 -12.83
C ARG A 195 -1.52 -8.68 -11.31
N ALA A 196 -1.03 -7.62 -10.68
CA ALA A 196 -1.17 -7.48 -9.23
C ALA A 196 -2.66 -7.43 -8.83
N SER A 197 -3.48 -6.79 -9.65
CA SER A 197 -4.94 -6.76 -9.49
C SER A 197 -5.61 -8.15 -9.49
N GLU A 198 -5.08 -9.09 -10.28
CA GLU A 198 -5.61 -10.46 -10.41
C GLU A 198 -5.09 -11.38 -9.29
N LEU A 199 -3.99 -11.01 -8.64
CA LEU A 199 -3.32 -11.76 -7.58
C LEU A 199 -3.69 -11.27 -6.17
N VAL A 200 -4.72 -10.41 -6.03
CA VAL A 200 -5.11 -9.81 -4.75
C VAL A 200 -5.34 -10.83 -3.63
N HIS A 201 -5.79 -12.05 -3.97
CA HIS A 201 -6.02 -13.15 -3.02
C HIS A 201 -4.99 -14.29 -3.10
N ALA A 202 -3.88 -14.10 -3.84
CA ALA A 202 -2.82 -15.10 -3.94
C ALA A 202 -2.16 -15.39 -2.58
N ASP A 203 -1.79 -16.66 -2.37
CA ASP A 203 -1.10 -17.12 -1.17
C ASP A 203 0.33 -16.59 -1.18
N ALA A 204 0.82 -16.17 -0.02
CA ALA A 204 2.18 -15.68 0.09
C ALA A 204 3.22 -16.74 -0.30
N LEU A 205 2.93 -18.03 -0.07
CA LEU A 205 3.82 -19.14 -0.44
C LEU A 205 4.15 -19.17 -1.93
N ASP A 206 3.25 -18.71 -2.81
CA ASP A 206 3.47 -18.67 -4.25
C ASP A 206 4.64 -17.74 -4.64
N PHE A 207 4.96 -16.78 -3.78
CA PHE A 207 6.00 -15.77 -4.00
C PHE A 207 7.33 -16.12 -3.34
N ARG A 208 7.36 -17.09 -2.43
CA ARG A 208 8.53 -17.38 -1.58
C ARG A 208 9.80 -17.68 -2.39
N ALA A 209 9.67 -18.41 -3.49
CA ALA A 209 10.80 -18.78 -4.35
C ALA A 209 11.48 -17.56 -5.00
N PHE A 210 10.75 -16.45 -5.19
CA PHE A 210 11.25 -15.24 -5.84
C PHE A 210 12.10 -14.36 -4.91
N LEU A 211 12.18 -14.72 -3.61
CA LEU A 211 13.06 -14.07 -2.64
C LEU A 211 14.55 -14.31 -2.92
N GLU A 212 14.90 -15.51 -3.40
CA GLU A 212 16.30 -15.86 -3.72
C GLU A 212 16.81 -15.15 -4.98
N ALA A 213 15.89 -14.70 -5.82
CA ALA A 213 16.23 -14.01 -7.04
C ALA A 213 16.65 -12.54 -6.78
N VAL A 214 16.22 -11.95 -5.65
CA VAL A 214 16.35 -10.50 -5.33
C VAL A 214 17.78 -9.99 -5.42
#